data_AF-A0A1S3HU79-F1
#
_entry.id   AF-A0A1S3HU79-F1
#
_cell.length_a   1.000
_cell.length_b   1.000
_cell.length_c   1.000
_cell.angle_alpha   90.00
_cell.angle_beta   90.00
_cell.angle_gamma   90.00
#
_symmetry.space_group_name_H-M   'P 1'
#
loop_
_entity.id
_entity.type
_entity.pdbx_description
1 polymer ?
#
loop_
_entity_poly.entity_id
_entity_poly.type
_entity_poly.pdbx_seq_one_letter_code
_entity_poly.pdbx_strand_id
1 'polypeptide(L)'
;MSSILMELTPFIGVDSDGKLFVHDETAEALQQHGKPVVVIAIVGNARRGKSYLMNRMLGRQSGFPLGSTTNATTKGIWAWLTDHPTRSNEHLLLLDTEGLSHATDGDENRDIQIFVLSVILSSTLIYNCQGVIDESCLELLDLVSRLSEHLVL
;
A
#
# COMPACT_ATOMS: atom_id res chain seq x y z
N MET A 1 22.46 7.97 3.01
CA MET A 1 21.62 6.98 2.30
C MET A 1 20.93 6.18 3.38
N SER A 2 19.61 6.04 3.36
CA SER A 2 18.90 5.19 4.33
C SER A 2 19.36 3.75 4.15
N SER A 3 19.57 3.02 5.25
CA SER A 3 19.86 1.59 5.16
C SER A 3 18.57 0.83 4.86
N ILE A 4 18.68 -0.23 4.08
CA ILE A 4 17.56 -1.12 3.78
C ILE A 4 17.52 -2.14 4.91
N LEU A 5 16.40 -2.21 5.61
CA LEU A 5 16.21 -3.09 6.76
C LEU A 5 15.48 -4.37 6.36
N MET A 6 14.54 -4.24 5.42
CA MET A 6 13.87 -5.33 4.72
C MET A 6 13.73 -4.92 3.26
N GLU A 7 14.21 -5.76 2.34
CA GLU A 7 13.96 -5.56 0.91
C GLU A 7 12.47 -5.76 0.61
N LEU A 8 12.07 -5.47 -0.63
CA LEU A 8 10.69 -5.61 -1.08
C LEU A 8 10.16 -7.03 -0.82
N THR A 9 9.09 -7.15 -0.03
CA THR A 9 8.40 -8.42 0.21
C THR A 9 6.89 -8.27 0.05
N PRO A 10 6.17 -9.33 -0.39
CA PRO A 10 4.71 -9.31 -0.39
C PRO A 10 4.23 -9.41 1.06
N PHE A 11 3.33 -8.52 1.48
CA PHE A 11 2.78 -8.52 2.83
C PHE A 11 1.39 -9.13 2.87
N ILE A 12 0.50 -8.66 1.99
CA ILE A 12 -0.83 -9.23 1.79
C ILE A 12 -0.88 -9.79 0.38
N GLY A 13 -1.05 -11.09 0.25
CA GLY A 13 -1.17 -11.80 -1.02
C GLY A 13 -2.63 -11.96 -1.47
N VAL A 14 -2.82 -12.44 -2.70
CA VAL A 14 -4.11 -12.82 -3.26
C VAL A 14 -4.01 -14.27 -3.72
N ASP A 15 -4.87 -15.15 -3.22
CA ASP A 15 -4.87 -16.56 -3.61
C ASP A 15 -5.57 -16.81 -4.95
N SER A 16 -5.62 -18.07 -5.38
CA SER A 16 -6.28 -18.46 -6.64
C SER A 16 -7.80 -18.22 -6.66
N ASP A 17 -8.42 -18.13 -5.48
CA ASP A 17 -9.84 -17.85 -5.31
C ASP A 17 -10.12 -16.35 -5.21
N GLY A 18 -9.08 -15.50 -5.26
CA GLY A 18 -9.17 -14.06 -5.15
C GLY A 18 -9.20 -13.54 -3.70
N LYS A 19 -9.03 -14.41 -2.69
CA LYS A 19 -9.06 -14.02 -1.29
C LYS A 19 -7.70 -13.47 -0.83
N LEU A 20 -7.76 -12.50 0.08
CA LEU A 20 -6.58 -11.94 0.70
C LEU A 20 -6.04 -12.85 1.79
N PHE A 21 -4.72 -12.98 1.88
CA PHE A 21 -4.03 -13.68 2.95
C PHE A 21 -2.76 -12.93 3.37
N VAL A 22 -2.31 -13.13 4.60
CA VAL A 22 -1.07 -12.52 5.13
C VAL A 22 0.11 -13.41 4.79
N HIS A 23 1.22 -12.82 4.35
CA HIS A 23 2.50 -13.51 4.27
C HIS A 23 3.18 -13.52 5.64
N ASP A 24 3.16 -14.67 6.31
CA ASP A 24 3.69 -14.84 7.68
C ASP A 24 5.14 -14.41 7.80
N GLU A 25 5.99 -14.74 6.83
CA GLU A 25 7.41 -14.35 6.82
C GLU A 25 7.60 -12.82 6.91
N THR A 26 6.80 -12.06 6.17
CA THR A 26 6.84 -10.60 6.20
C THR A 26 6.25 -10.06 7.50
N ALA A 27 5.17 -10.65 8.00
CA ALA A 27 4.57 -10.25 9.26
C ALA A 27 5.54 -10.46 10.44
N GLU A 28 6.23 -11.60 10.48
CA GLU A 28 7.26 -11.91 11.49
C GLU A 28 8.44 -10.95 11.40
N ALA A 29 8.95 -10.67 10.20
CA ALA A 29 10.03 -9.71 9.98
C ALA A 29 9.65 -8.30 10.48
N LEU A 30 8.40 -7.87 10.23
CA LEU A 30 7.88 -6.60 10.73
C LEU A 30 7.69 -6.60 12.25
N GLN A 31 7.33 -7.73 12.88
CA GLN A 31 7.24 -7.81 14.34
C GLN A 31 8.61 -7.75 15.02
N GLN A 32 9.65 -8.29 14.39
CA GLN A 32 10.99 -8.41 14.98
C GLN A 32 11.88 -7.16 14.84
N HIS A 33 11.43 -6.11 14.14
CA HIS A 33 12.30 -4.98 13.79
C HIS A 33 12.70 -4.06 14.97
N GLY A 34 12.00 -4.14 16.12
CA GLY A 34 12.46 -3.58 17.40
C GLY A 34 12.40 -2.05 17.60
N LYS A 35 11.72 -1.28 16.74
CA LYS A 35 11.49 0.17 16.91
C LYS A 35 10.00 0.53 16.74
N PRO A 36 9.61 1.79 16.89
CA PRO A 36 8.33 2.26 16.35
C PRO A 36 8.40 2.38 14.82
N VAL A 37 7.28 2.10 14.14
CA VAL A 37 7.14 2.19 12.68
C VAL A 37 6.18 3.29 12.31
N VAL A 38 6.59 4.16 11.40
CA VAL A 38 5.69 5.05 10.66
C VAL A 38 5.32 4.36 9.37
N VAL A 39 4.02 4.20 9.11
CA VAL A 39 3.53 3.49 7.92
C VAL A 39 2.98 4.50 6.91
N ILE A 40 3.51 4.49 5.70
CA ILE A 40 2.94 5.21 4.55
C ILE A 40 2.39 4.19 3.57
N ALA A 41 1.08 4.21 3.35
CA ALA A 41 0.44 3.39 2.33
C ALA A 41 0.02 4.27 1.13
N ILE A 42 0.14 3.74 -0.08
CA ILE A 42 -0.39 4.38 -1.29
C ILE A 42 -1.48 3.53 -1.92
N VAL A 43 -2.58 4.16 -2.30
CA VAL A 43 -3.73 3.54 -2.96
C VAL A 43 -4.12 4.35 -4.19
N GLY A 44 -4.96 3.76 -5.04
CA GLY A 44 -5.51 4.41 -6.23
C GLY A 44 -5.41 3.55 -7.47
N ASN A 45 -5.96 4.08 -8.56
CA ASN A 45 -6.16 3.33 -9.80
C ASN A 45 -4.87 2.68 -10.34
N ALA A 46 -5.04 1.53 -10.99
CA ALA A 46 -3.94 0.85 -11.66
C ALA A 46 -3.25 1.76 -12.70
N ARG A 47 -1.92 1.58 -12.86
CA ARG A 47 -1.08 2.29 -13.84
C ARG A 47 -1.01 3.81 -13.72
N ARG A 48 -1.24 4.35 -12.52
CA ARG A 48 -1.15 5.80 -12.24
C ARG A 48 0.15 6.24 -11.54
N GLY A 49 1.19 5.41 -11.54
CA GLY A 49 2.51 5.77 -11.02
C GLY A 49 2.72 5.60 -9.51
N LYS A 50 1.90 4.79 -8.82
CA LYS A 50 2.05 4.51 -7.38
C LYS A 50 3.44 4.02 -7.01
N SER A 51 3.86 2.90 -7.58
CA SER A 51 5.19 2.30 -7.36
C SER A 51 6.35 3.26 -7.70
N TYR A 52 6.14 4.13 -8.70
CA TYR A 52 7.10 5.18 -9.04
C TYR A 52 7.24 6.20 -7.91
N LEU A 53 6.11 6.70 -7.37
CA LEU A 53 6.11 7.63 -6.24
C LEU A 53 6.73 6.98 -4.99
N MET A 54 6.45 5.70 -4.73
CA MET A 54 7.03 4.98 -3.60
C MET A 54 8.55 4.83 -3.73
N ASN A 55 9.06 4.56 -4.94
CA ASN A 55 10.51 4.57 -5.18
C ASN A 55 11.14 5.95 -4.92
N ARG A 56 10.44 7.03 -5.25
CA ARG A 56 10.90 8.40 -4.93
C ARG A 56 10.91 8.66 -3.43
N MET A 57 9.94 8.13 -2.68
CA MET A 57 9.94 8.19 -1.21
C MET A 57 11.10 7.41 -0.59
N LEU A 58 11.51 6.30 -1.21
CA LEU A 58 12.75 5.58 -0.84
C LEU A 58 14.03 6.38 -1.16
N GLY A 59 13.94 7.50 -1.88
CA GLY A 59 15.10 8.23 -2.40
C GLY A 59 15.84 7.47 -3.51
N ARG A 60 15.16 6.55 -4.20
CA ARG A 60 15.75 5.65 -5.21
C ARG A 60 15.02 5.76 -6.56
N GLN A 61 15.70 5.28 -7.60
CA GLN A 61 15.10 5.14 -8.94
C GLN A 61 14.38 3.80 -9.12
N SER A 62 14.70 2.83 -8.27
CA SER A 62 14.18 1.46 -8.31
C SER A 62 13.93 0.93 -6.90
N GLY A 63 13.12 -0.11 -6.82
CA GLY A 63 12.67 -0.74 -5.59
C GLY A 63 11.40 -1.53 -5.85
N PHE A 64 10.25 -0.86 -5.70
CA PHE A 64 8.96 -1.37 -6.16
C PHE A 64 8.98 -1.55 -7.70
N PRO A 65 8.48 -2.68 -8.24
CA PRO A 65 8.51 -2.95 -9.67
C PRO A 65 7.62 -1.96 -10.41
N LEU A 66 8.15 -1.36 -11.47
CA LEU A 66 7.36 -0.49 -12.34
C LEU A 66 6.72 -1.35 -13.43
N GLY A 67 5.39 -1.43 -13.44
CA GLY A 67 4.65 -2.14 -14.47
C GLY A 67 4.80 -1.51 -15.86
N SER A 68 5.17 -2.31 -16.87
CA SER A 68 5.23 -1.92 -18.28
C SER A 68 4.14 -2.58 -19.15
N THR A 69 3.28 -3.42 -18.58
CA THR A 69 2.35 -4.29 -19.31
C THR A 69 0.87 -4.06 -18.98
N THR A 70 0.00 -4.63 -19.81
CA THR A 70 -1.47 -4.55 -19.75
C THR A 70 -2.12 -5.36 -18.61
N ASN A 71 -1.35 -5.93 -17.68
CA ASN A 71 -1.86 -6.60 -16.47
C ASN A 71 -1.46 -5.81 -15.21
N ALA A 72 -2.24 -5.91 -14.12
CA ALA A 72 -1.86 -5.32 -12.84
C ALA A 72 -0.54 -5.94 -12.36
N THR A 73 0.51 -5.11 -12.26
CA THR A 73 1.86 -5.57 -11.92
C THR A 73 2.03 -5.84 -10.43
N THR A 74 1.34 -5.07 -9.59
CA THR A 74 1.29 -5.27 -8.15
C THR A 74 0.02 -6.05 -7.83
N LYS A 75 0.16 -7.19 -7.15
CA LYS A 75 -0.94 -7.98 -6.59
C LYS A 75 -0.92 -7.91 -5.07
N GLY A 76 -2.07 -7.64 -4.46
CA GLY A 76 -2.19 -7.46 -3.02
C GLY A 76 -1.45 -6.20 -2.50
N ILE A 77 -0.75 -6.31 -1.36
CA ILE A 77 0.00 -5.23 -0.72
C ILE A 77 1.45 -5.65 -0.52
N TRP A 78 2.37 -4.80 -0.97
CA TRP A 78 3.81 -5.02 -0.88
C TRP A 78 4.46 -4.08 0.12
N ALA A 79 5.39 -4.58 0.90
CA ALA A 79 6.04 -3.88 2.00
C ALA A 79 7.53 -3.64 1.72
N TRP A 80 8.02 -2.46 2.11
CA TRP A 80 9.44 -2.12 2.15
C TRP A 80 9.77 -1.39 3.44
N LEU A 81 10.68 -1.93 4.26
CA LEU A 81 11.11 -1.32 5.53
C LEU A 81 12.49 -0.67 5.39
N THR A 82 12.61 0.58 5.82
CA THR A 82 13.87 1.35 5.80
C THR A 82 13.97 2.26 7.03
N ASP A 83 15.15 2.83 7.28
CA ASP A 83 15.31 3.87 8.28
C ASP A 83 14.43 5.09 7.97
N HIS A 84 13.80 5.67 8.99
CA HIS A 84 13.07 6.91 8.80
C HIS A 84 14.05 8.05 8.46
N PRO A 85 13.82 8.82 7.38
CA PRO A 85 14.83 9.76 6.84
C PRO A 85 15.21 10.90 7.79
N THR A 86 14.33 11.24 8.74
CA THR A 86 14.51 12.37 9.68
C THR A 86 14.36 11.98 11.16
N ARG A 87 14.04 10.72 11.48
CA ARG A 87 13.74 10.27 12.85
C ARG A 87 14.53 8.99 13.17
N SER A 88 15.70 9.13 13.77
CA SER A 88 16.65 8.01 13.96
C SER A 88 16.12 6.85 14.83
N ASN A 89 15.14 7.13 15.69
CA ASN A 89 14.54 6.14 16.59
C ASN A 89 13.31 5.45 15.99
N GLU A 90 12.95 5.75 14.74
CA GLU A 90 11.78 5.17 14.06
C GLU A 90 12.22 4.53 12.74
N HIS A 91 11.45 3.54 12.29
CA HIS A 91 11.55 3.02 10.93
C HIS A 91 10.37 3.51 10.08
N LEU A 92 10.58 3.53 8.77
CA LEU A 92 9.57 3.85 7.78
C LEU A 92 9.18 2.56 7.04
N LEU A 93 7.91 2.20 7.13
CA LEU A 93 7.30 1.14 6.33
C LEU A 93 6.51 1.75 5.19
N LEU A 94 6.91 1.40 3.97
CA LEU A 94 6.23 1.80 2.75
C LEU A 94 5.36 0.64 2.26
N LEU A 95 4.07 0.89 2.08
CA LEU A 95 3.10 -0.07 1.54
C LEU A 95 2.64 0.38 0.16
N ASP A 96 3.02 -0.37 -0.89
CA ASP A 96 2.52 -0.18 -2.26
C ASP A 96 1.43 -1.21 -2.56
N THR A 97 0.33 -0.76 -3.13
CA THR A 97 -0.89 -1.57 -3.27
C THR A 97 -1.18 -1.93 -4.72
N GLU A 98 -1.87 -3.04 -4.91
CA GLU A 98 -2.56 -3.34 -6.16
C GLU A 98 -3.43 -2.16 -6.58
N GLY A 99 -3.44 -1.89 -7.89
CA GLY A 99 -4.26 -0.81 -8.41
C GLY A 99 -5.73 -1.16 -8.39
N LEU A 100 -6.52 -0.26 -7.82
CA LEU A 100 -7.97 -0.32 -7.87
C LEU A 100 -8.40 -0.30 -9.35
N SER A 101 -9.36 -1.15 -9.68
CA SER A 101 -9.92 -1.29 -11.03
C SER A 101 -11.10 -0.36 -11.23
N HIS A 102 -11.41 -0.02 -12.48
CA HIS A 102 -12.75 0.47 -12.81
C HIS A 102 -13.71 -0.73 -12.80
N ALA A 103 -14.91 -0.54 -12.26
CA ALA A 103 -15.97 -1.52 -11.95
C ALA A 103 -16.32 -2.58 -13.03
N THR A 104 -15.69 -2.55 -14.20
CA THR A 104 -16.00 -3.43 -15.33
C THR A 104 -15.15 -4.70 -15.41
N ASP A 105 -13.97 -4.76 -14.77
CA ASP A 105 -13.00 -5.86 -14.98
C ASP A 105 -12.35 -6.42 -13.69
N GLY A 106 -12.78 -5.98 -12.50
CA GLY A 106 -12.18 -6.36 -11.23
C GLY A 106 -13.15 -6.89 -10.17
N ASP A 107 -12.58 -7.47 -9.12
CA ASP A 107 -13.34 -7.91 -7.94
C ASP A 107 -13.49 -6.72 -7.00
N GLU A 108 -14.64 -6.03 -7.09
CA GLU A 108 -14.96 -4.84 -6.28
C GLU A 108 -14.75 -5.08 -4.78
N ASN A 109 -15.02 -6.30 -4.30
CA ASN A 109 -14.83 -6.63 -2.88
C ASN A 109 -13.36 -6.65 -2.50
N ARG A 110 -12.48 -7.19 -3.35
CA ARG A 110 -11.04 -7.20 -3.10
C ARG A 110 -10.47 -5.78 -3.10
N ASP A 111 -10.89 -4.94 -4.04
CA ASP A 111 -10.43 -3.56 -4.15
C ASP A 111 -10.81 -2.77 -2.88
N ILE A 112 -12.03 -2.97 -2.37
CA ILE A 112 -12.49 -2.43 -1.08
C ILE A 112 -11.63 -2.97 0.07
N GLN A 113 -11.37 -4.29 0.13
CA GLN A 113 -10.57 -4.88 1.20
C GLN A 113 -9.13 -4.35 1.21
N ILE A 114 -8.48 -4.25 0.06
CA ILE A 114 -7.12 -3.68 -0.07
C ILE A 114 -7.12 -2.22 0.40
N PHE A 115 -8.14 -1.46 0.02
CA PHE A 115 -8.30 -0.08 0.46
C PHE A 115 -8.46 0.03 1.99
N VAL A 116 -9.40 -0.72 2.57
CA VAL A 116 -9.66 -0.75 4.02
C VAL A 116 -8.40 -1.15 4.79
N LEU A 117 -7.72 -2.21 4.37
CA LEU A 117 -6.46 -2.63 4.99
C LEU A 117 -5.41 -1.52 4.93
N SER A 118 -5.29 -0.84 3.78
CA SER A 118 -4.35 0.28 3.62
C SER A 118 -4.66 1.43 4.57
N VAL A 119 -5.95 1.76 4.77
CA VAL A 119 -6.39 2.78 5.73
C VAL A 119 -5.97 2.38 7.15
N ILE A 120 -6.34 1.18 7.59
CA ILE A 120 -6.13 0.72 8.97
C ILE A 120 -4.64 0.55 9.31
N LEU A 121 -3.84 0.08 8.35
CA LEU A 121 -2.42 -0.18 8.56
C LEU A 121 -1.57 1.09 8.51
N SER A 122 -2.06 2.17 7.88
CA SER A 122 -1.25 3.35 7.59
C SER A 122 -1.32 4.41 8.70
N SER A 123 -0.17 5.05 8.96
CA SER A 123 -0.11 6.33 9.68
C SER A 123 -0.45 7.50 8.74
N THR A 124 -0.12 7.35 7.46
CA THR A 124 -0.43 8.29 6.38
C THR A 124 -0.88 7.51 5.15
N LEU A 125 -2.08 7.81 4.66
CA LEU A 125 -2.60 7.27 3.40
C LEU A 125 -2.40 8.28 2.26
N ILE A 126 -1.77 7.84 1.17
CA ILE A 126 -1.64 8.60 -0.07
C ILE A 126 -2.67 8.06 -1.06
N TYR A 127 -3.67 8.87 -1.41
CA TYR A 127 -4.57 8.55 -2.52
C TYR A 127 -4.03 9.14 -3.82
N ASN A 128 -3.59 8.28 -4.73
CA ASN A 128 -3.01 8.66 -6.01
C ASN A 128 -4.07 8.70 -7.12
N CYS A 129 -4.68 9.88 -7.30
CA CYS A 129 -5.59 10.18 -8.40
C CYS A 129 -4.85 10.79 -9.60
N GLN A 130 -5.30 10.50 -10.82
CA GLN A 130 -4.85 11.21 -12.01
C GLN A 130 -5.97 12.08 -12.57
N GLY A 131 -5.69 13.37 -12.74
CA GLY A 131 -6.65 14.33 -13.26
C GLY A 131 -7.37 15.08 -12.13
N VAL A 132 -8.65 15.34 -12.32
CA VAL A 132 -9.50 16.02 -11.33
C VAL A 132 -10.01 14.99 -10.31
N ILE A 133 -10.24 15.43 -9.09
CA ILE A 133 -10.96 14.63 -8.09
C ILE A 133 -12.35 14.33 -8.65
N ASP A 134 -12.63 13.06 -8.90
CA ASP A 134 -13.90 12.57 -9.42
C ASP A 134 -14.78 12.01 -8.29
N GLU A 135 -16.01 11.63 -8.64
CA GLU A 135 -16.99 11.07 -7.71
C GLU A 135 -16.47 9.79 -7.04
N SER A 136 -15.76 8.94 -7.78
CA SER A 136 -15.13 7.71 -7.28
C SER A 136 -14.16 8.00 -6.11
N CYS A 137 -13.40 9.09 -6.19
CA CYS A 137 -12.52 9.53 -5.11
C CYS A 137 -13.33 9.98 -3.87
N LEU A 138 -14.49 10.61 -4.06
CA LEU A 138 -15.35 11.07 -2.96
C LEU A 138 -16.03 9.90 -2.26
N GLU A 139 -16.54 8.91 -3.01
CA GLU A 139 -17.14 7.69 -2.46
C GLU A 139 -16.14 6.91 -1.59
N LEU A 140 -14.89 6.84 -2.03
CA LEU A 140 -13.82 6.19 -1.30
C LEU A 140 -13.45 6.94 -0.01
N LEU A 141 -13.44 8.28 -0.02
CA LEU A 141 -13.26 9.09 1.19
C LEU A 141 -14.44 8.94 2.15
N ASP A 142 -15.67 8.86 1.64
CA ASP A 142 -16.86 8.59 2.43
C ASP A 142 -16.80 7.19 3.07
N LEU A 143 -16.29 6.19 2.36
CA LEU A 143 -16.02 4.87 2.93
C LEU A 143 -15.01 4.94 4.09
N VAL A 144 -13.93 5.72 3.98
CA VAL A 144 -12.99 5.95 5.11
C VAL A 144 -13.72 6.57 6.30
N SER A 145 -14.56 7.57 6.07
CA SER A 145 -15.33 8.22 7.11
C SER A 145 -16.25 7.23 7.82
N ARG A 146 -16.93 6.35 7.08
CA ARG A 146 -17.80 5.32 7.66
C ARG A 146 -16.99 4.25 8.40
N LEU A 147 -15.82 3.87 7.90
CA LEU A 147 -14.96 2.90 8.57
C LEU A 147 -14.45 3.43 9.92
N SER A 148 -14.08 4.71 10.01
CA SER A 148 -13.61 5.30 11.27
C SER A 148 -14.69 5.35 12.37
N GLU A 149 -15.97 5.40 12.00
CA GLU A 149 -17.09 5.30 12.95
C GLU A 149 -17.29 3.89 13.52
N HIS A 150 -16.89 2.85 12.78
CA HIS A 150 -17.09 1.45 13.15
C HIS A 150 -15.83 0.79 13.73
N LEU A 151 -14.67 1.39 13.51
CA LEU A 151 -13.39 0.94 14.05
C LEU A 151 -13.08 1.70 15.33
N VAL A 152 -13.33 1.06 16.48
CA VAL A 152 -12.76 1.53 17.75
C VAL A 152 -11.31 1.07 17.78
N LEU A 153 -10.38 1.99 17.47
CA LEU A 153 -8.94 1.80 17.67
C LEU A 153 -8.55 2.06 19.14
#